data_AF-A0A8H9KRD1-F1
#
_entry.id   AF-A0A8H9KRD1-F1
#
_cell.length_a   1.000
_cell.length_b   1.000
_cell.length_c   1.000
_cell.angle_alpha   90.00
_cell.angle_beta   90.00
_cell.angle_gamma   90.00
#
_symmetry.space_group_name_H-M   'P 1'
#
loop_
_entity.id
_entity.type
_entity.pdbx_description
1 polymer ?
#
loop_
_entity_poly.entity_id
_entity_poly.type
_entity_poly.pdbx_seq_one_letter_code
_entity_poly.pdbx_strand_id
1 'polypeptide(L)'
;MDSDDVSPHQDRTGGCSVVECIPAAVFPSTRDQLLVALVRHHARSSLLWELSRLPEGRTFGSAAEVDATLNASHRVATPLEPW
;
A
#
# COMPACT_ATOMS: atom_id res chain seq x y z
N MET A 1 10.48 -23.36 38.59
CA MET A 1 10.74 -23.61 37.16
C MET A 1 10.05 -22.50 36.42
N ASP A 2 10.77 -21.37 36.28
CA ASP A 2 10.38 -20.26 35.43
C ASP A 2 10.51 -20.72 33.98
N SER A 3 9.40 -21.20 33.41
CA SER A 3 9.27 -21.27 31.97
C SER A 3 8.88 -19.87 31.51
N ASP A 4 9.91 -19.08 31.28
CA ASP A 4 9.88 -17.88 30.44
C ASP A 4 9.43 -18.34 29.03
N ASP A 5 8.11 -18.46 28.85
CA ASP A 5 7.49 -18.62 27.55
C ASP A 5 7.64 -17.27 26.84
N VAL A 6 8.82 -17.09 26.26
CA VAL A 6 9.11 -16.05 25.28
C VAL A 6 8.28 -16.36 24.04
N SER A 7 6.99 -16.04 24.12
CA SER A 7 6.13 -15.86 22.98
C SER A 7 6.86 -14.91 22.03
N PRO A 8 7.22 -15.33 20.79
CA PRO A 8 7.78 -14.42 19.81
C PRO A 8 6.68 -13.42 19.48
N HIS A 9 6.71 -12.28 20.18
CA HIS A 9 5.95 -11.09 19.86
C HIS A 9 6.19 -10.86 18.37
N GLN A 10 5.15 -11.11 17.57
CA GLN A 10 5.20 -10.91 16.13
C GLN A 10 5.22 -9.42 15.84
N ASP A 11 6.29 -8.74 16.27
CA ASP A 11 6.68 -7.44 15.75
C ASP A 11 7.78 -7.67 14.71
N ARG A 12 7.46 -8.54 13.75
CA ARG A 12 8.10 -8.46 12.44
C ARG A 12 7.19 -7.62 11.57
N THR A 13 7.01 -6.36 11.96
CA THR A 13 6.44 -5.32 11.10
C THR A 13 7.50 -4.95 10.06
N GLY A 14 7.92 -5.95 9.28
CA GLY A 14 8.65 -5.72 8.03
C GLY A 14 7.77 -4.81 7.21
N GLY A 15 8.27 -3.63 6.87
CA GLY A 15 7.56 -2.68 6.04
C GLY A 15 7.29 -3.31 4.68
N CYS A 16 6.13 -3.94 4.53
CA CYS A 16 5.71 -4.58 3.30
C CYS A 16 5.38 -3.47 2.30
N SER A 17 6.14 -3.39 1.22
CA SER A 17 5.88 -2.46 0.12
C SER A 17 4.64 -2.90 -0.67
N VAL A 18 4.01 -2.02 -1.45
CA VAL A 18 2.83 -2.35 -2.26
C VAL A 18 3.06 -3.56 -3.18
N VAL A 19 4.30 -3.71 -3.68
CA VAL A 19 4.73 -4.83 -4.51
C VAL A 19 4.85 -6.15 -3.76
N GLU A 20 5.04 -6.11 -2.45
CA GLU A 20 5.12 -7.29 -1.59
C GLU A 20 3.76 -7.68 -1.02
N CYS A 21 2.89 -6.70 -0.77
CA CYS A 21 1.58 -6.95 -0.15
C CYS A 21 0.48 -7.28 -1.15
N ILE A 22 0.63 -6.89 -2.43
CA ILE A 22 -0.38 -7.12 -3.46
C ILE A 22 0.11 -8.21 -4.42
N PRO A 23 -0.54 -9.39 -4.46
CA PRO A 23 -0.14 -10.44 -5.37
C PRO A 23 -0.29 -10.03 -6.84
N ALA A 24 0.59 -10.51 -7.71
CA ALA A 24 0.50 -10.21 -9.15
C ALA A 24 -0.84 -10.66 -9.79
N ALA A 25 -1.52 -11.64 -9.17
CA ALA A 25 -2.81 -12.16 -9.62
C ALA A 25 -3.99 -11.18 -9.44
N VAL A 26 -3.85 -10.12 -8.63
CA VAL A 26 -4.92 -9.12 -8.50
C VAL A 26 -4.94 -8.16 -9.69
N PHE A 27 -3.90 -8.15 -10.53
CA PHE A 27 -3.84 -7.27 -11.69
C PHE A 27 -4.43 -7.93 -12.95
N PRO A 28 -5.09 -7.14 -13.84
CA PRO A 28 -5.31 -5.69 -13.75
C PRO A 28 -6.39 -5.32 -12.72
N SER A 29 -6.12 -4.28 -11.92
CA SER A 29 -7.03 -3.83 -10.85
C SER A 29 -7.12 -2.31 -10.77
N THR A 30 -8.27 -1.81 -10.30
CA THR A 30 -8.48 -0.39 -10.01
C THR A 30 -8.02 -0.04 -8.60
N ARG A 31 -7.84 1.26 -8.31
CA ARG A 31 -7.52 1.76 -6.96
C ARG A 31 -8.39 1.13 -5.87
N ASP A 32 -9.70 1.05 -6.09
CA ASP A 32 -10.65 0.50 -5.11
C ASP A 32 -10.39 -0.99 -4.83
N GLN A 33 -10.18 -1.79 -5.88
CA GLN A 33 -9.85 -3.21 -5.73
C GLN A 33 -8.50 -3.41 -5.01
N LEU A 34 -7.51 -2.55 -5.28
CA LEU A 34 -6.22 -2.58 -4.59
C LEU A 34 -6.37 -2.21 -3.10
N LEU A 35 -7.19 -1.21 -2.77
CA LEU A 35 -7.49 -0.84 -1.38
C LEU A 35 -8.18 -2.01 -0.65
N VAL A 36 -9.15 -2.67 -1.28
CA VAL A 36 -9.83 -3.85 -0.72
C VAL A 36 -8.83 -4.99 -0.48
N ALA A 37 -7.95 -5.27 -1.45
CA ALA A 37 -6.92 -6.28 -1.30
C ALA A 37 -6.00 -5.97 -0.11
N LEU A 38 -5.53 -4.73 0.01
CA LEU A 38 -4.67 -4.33 1.11
C LEU A 38 -5.34 -4.35 2.49
N VAL A 39 -6.62 -3.96 2.57
CA VAL A 39 -7.39 -4.08 3.82
C VAL A 39 -7.47 -5.55 4.24
N ARG A 40 -7.70 -6.47 3.30
CA ARG A 40 -7.69 -7.93 3.57
C ARG A 40 -6.33 -8.44 4.02
N HIS A 41 -5.25 -7.85 3.53
CA HIS A 41 -3.89 -8.18 3.91
C HIS A 41 -3.38 -7.43 5.15
N HIS A 42 -4.26 -6.73 5.88
CA HIS A 42 -3.91 -5.93 7.06
C HIS A 42 -2.74 -4.96 6.80
N ALA A 43 -2.72 -4.36 5.61
CA ALA A 43 -1.69 -3.41 5.24
C ALA A 43 -1.71 -2.17 6.15
N ARG A 44 -0.54 -1.52 6.26
CA ARG A 44 -0.38 -0.33 7.09
C ARG A 44 -1.31 0.78 6.62
N SER A 45 -1.90 1.52 7.55
CA SER A 45 -2.78 2.65 7.26
C SER A 45 -2.10 3.72 6.39
N SER A 46 -0.77 3.88 6.52
CA SER A 46 0.03 4.76 5.66
C SER A 46 -0.06 4.34 4.18
N LEU A 47 0.05 3.05 3.88
CA LEU A 47 -0.02 2.53 2.52
C LEU A 47 -1.43 2.68 1.93
N LEU A 48 -2.46 2.45 2.76
CA LEU A 48 -3.86 2.71 2.38
C LEU A 48 -4.08 4.19 2.06
N TRP A 49 -3.51 5.09 2.87
CA TRP A 49 -3.58 6.52 2.63
C TRP A 49 -2.84 6.92 1.34
N GLU A 50 -1.64 6.38 1.09
CA GLU A 50 -0.90 6.63 -0.14
C GLU A 50 -1.70 6.21 -1.38
N LEU A 51 -2.29 5.00 -1.36
CA LEU A 51 -3.14 4.52 -2.44
C LEU A 51 -4.44 5.31 -2.62
N SER A 52 -4.99 5.86 -1.54
CA SER A 52 -6.19 6.71 -1.65
C SER A 52 -5.94 7.96 -2.50
N ARG A 53 -4.68 8.41 -2.62
CA ARG A 53 -4.27 9.56 -3.45
C ARG A 53 -4.10 9.23 -4.93
N LEU A 54 -4.17 7.96 -5.31
CA LEU A 54 -4.12 7.57 -6.72
C LEU A 54 -5.38 8.02 -7.46
N PRO A 55 -5.25 8.32 -8.77
CA PRO A 55 -6.39 8.72 -9.59
C PRO A 55 -7.45 7.62 -9.61
N GLU A 56 -8.69 8.02 -9.36
CA GLU A 56 -9.86 7.17 -9.54
C GLU A 56 -10.11 6.86 -11.03
N GLY A 57 -10.74 5.71 -11.30
CA GLY A 57 -11.02 5.28 -12.68
C GLY A 57 -9.80 4.80 -13.48
N ARG A 58 -8.58 4.86 -12.92
CA ARG A 58 -7.40 4.25 -13.52
C ARG A 58 -7.27 2.79 -13.13
N THR A 59 -7.07 1.94 -14.13
CA THR A 59 -6.69 0.53 -13.95
C THR A 59 -5.18 0.42 -14.00
N PHE A 60 -4.61 -0.26 -13.02
CA PHE A 60 -3.19 -0.56 -12.95
C PHE A 60 -2.97 -1.99 -13.45
N GLY A 61 -1.98 -2.18 -14.31
CA GLY A 61 -1.62 -3.49 -14.86
C GLY A 61 -0.62 -4.27 -14.02
N SER A 62 0.06 -3.61 -13.07
CA SER A 62 1.05 -4.25 -12.21
C SER A 62 1.31 -3.44 -10.93
N ALA A 63 1.86 -4.09 -9.91
CA ALA A 63 2.24 -3.41 -8.67
C ALA A 63 3.37 -2.38 -8.90
N ALA A 64 4.25 -2.61 -9.87
CA ALA A 64 5.28 -1.64 -10.25
C ALA A 64 4.68 -0.35 -10.85
N GLU A 65 3.59 -0.47 -11.61
CA GLU A 65 2.88 0.71 -12.13
C GLU A 65 2.23 1.53 -10.99
N VAL A 66 1.67 0.83 -10.00
CA VAL A 66 1.11 1.45 -8.80
C VAL A 66 2.19 2.21 -8.03
N ASP A 67 3.32 1.58 -7.74
CA ASP A 67 4.46 2.19 -7.04
C ASP A 67 5.01 3.41 -7.79
N ALA A 68 5.22 3.28 -9.11
CA ALA A 68 5.65 4.40 -9.95
C ALA A 68 4.67 5.58 -9.92
N THR A 69 3.36 5.29 -9.92
CA THR A 69 2.33 6.33 -9.85
C THR A 69 2.28 6.97 -8.47
N LEU A 70 2.44 6.21 -7.39
CA LEU A 70 2.54 6.74 -6.03
C LEU A 70 3.72 7.70 -5.88
N ASN A 71 4.90 7.28 -6.35
CA ASN A 71 6.10 8.11 -6.34
C ASN A 71 5.93 9.40 -7.19
N ALA A 72 5.24 9.30 -8.32
CA ALA A 72 4.89 10.46 -9.14
C ALA A 72 3.91 11.40 -8.42
N SER A 73 2.87 10.87 -7.77
CA SER A 73 1.90 11.64 -6.97
C SER A 73 2.53 12.33 -5.76
N HIS A 74 3.60 11.77 -5.18
CA HIS A 74 4.38 12.43 -4.14
C HIS A 74 5.09 13.68 -4.65
N ARG A 75 5.55 13.69 -5.91
CA ARG A 75 6.22 14.85 -6.51
C ARG A 75 5.28 15.98 -6.91
N VAL A 76 4.01 15.69 -7.16
CA VAL A 76 3.00 16.68 -7.60
C VAL A 76 2.38 17.45 -6.43
N ALA A 77 2.65 17.05 -5.17
CA ALA A 77 2.18 17.76 -3.97
C ALA A 77 2.92 19.08 -3.69
N THR A 78 3.36 19.80 -4.71
CA THR A 78 3.56 21.25 -4.60
C THR A 78 2.18 21.90 -4.54
N PRO A 79 1.83 22.57 -3.44
CA PRO A 79 0.63 23.39 -3.43
C PRO A 79 0.84 24.49 -4.47
N LEU A 80 0.09 24.41 -5.57
CA LEU A 80 -0.25 25.63 -6.29
C LEU A 80 -1.21 26.35 -5.36
N GLU A 81 -0.69 27.21 -4.49
CA GLU A 81 -1.50 28.25 -3.85
C GLU A 81 -2.11 29.12 -4.95
N PRO A 82 -3.45 29.21 -5.05
CA PRO A 82 -4.09 30.29 -5.72
C PRO A 82 -4.61 31.25 -4.64
N TRP A 83 -3.89 32.36 -4.51
CA TRP A 83 -4.26 33.67 -3.95
C TRP A 83 -4.32 33.84 -2.42
#